data_AF-A0A1J5Q089-F1
#
_entry.id   AF-A0A1J5Q089-F1
#
_cell.length_a   1.000
_cell.length_b   1.000
_cell.length_c   1.000
_cell.angle_alpha   90.00
_cell.angle_beta   90.00
_cell.angle_gamma   90.00
#
_symmetry.space_group_name_H-M   'P 1'
#
loop_
_entity.id
_entity.type
_entity.pdbx_description
1 polymer ?
#
loop_
_entity_poly.entity_id
_entity_poly.type
_entity_poly.pdbx_seq_one_letter_code
_entity_poly.pdbx_strand_id
1 'polypeptide(L)'
;MSDGSLLFLMHLISKMRPAAEGGGRIGIVLNGSPLFTGDAGSGESEIRRWILENDLLDAIIALPNDLFYNTGIATYIWILDNHKRPDRKGKVQLIDATRMYSKMKKSLGNKRVFLTDGQIVEIVETYSGNLDGATFGLEYKEPVKGNGQGATNGQAEVEPPRVVSKIFPTTYFGYRKVTVDRPPQPGREVKVKFKKGQKPYDPELRDTESIALGEDIAAYMAREVLPHVPDAFVNEDIKDEKDGQVGKVGYEINFNRYFYVYKPPRKPEVIAEEIRAMEARFLELMKGVVA
;
A
#
# COMPACT_ATOMS: atom_id res chain seq x y z
N MET A 1 4.62 -16.68 13.88
CA MET A 1 4.41 -15.23 13.87
C MET A 1 5.78 -14.58 13.79
N SER A 2 6.13 -14.03 12.62
CA SER A 2 7.50 -13.53 12.35
C SER A 2 7.68 -12.05 12.72
N ASP A 3 6.57 -11.30 12.91
CA ASP A 3 6.56 -9.88 13.25
C ASP A 3 5.73 -9.62 14.52
N GLY A 4 6.38 -9.11 15.59
CA GLY A 4 5.75 -8.78 16.86
C GLY A 4 4.89 -7.50 16.84
N SER A 5 4.95 -6.71 15.77
CA SER A 5 4.23 -5.43 15.65
C SER A 5 2.72 -5.59 15.81
N LEU A 6 2.13 -6.62 15.19
CA LEU A 6 0.71 -6.93 15.32
C LEU A 6 0.33 -7.41 16.73
N LEU A 7 1.27 -8.04 17.48
CA LEU A 7 1.02 -8.41 18.88
C LEU A 7 0.93 -7.20 19.79
N PHE A 8 1.79 -6.19 19.60
CA PHE A 8 1.66 -4.92 20.32
C PHE A 8 0.34 -4.23 20.01
N LEU A 9 -0.08 -4.26 18.74
CA LEU A 9 -1.38 -3.72 18.34
C LEU A 9 -2.54 -4.44 19.05
N MET A 10 -2.52 -5.77 19.08
CA MET A 10 -3.52 -6.57 19.81
C MET A 10 -3.49 -6.31 21.32
N HIS A 11 -2.31 -6.11 21.91
CA HIS A 11 -2.18 -5.73 23.31
C HIS A 11 -2.88 -4.38 23.59
N LEU A 12 -2.65 -3.36 22.76
CA LEU A 12 -3.32 -2.07 22.91
C LEU A 12 -4.84 -2.20 22.77
N ILE A 13 -5.31 -2.97 21.78
CA ILE A 13 -6.75 -3.23 21.59
C ILE A 13 -7.36 -3.87 22.84
N SER A 14 -6.66 -4.80 23.50
CA SER A 14 -7.14 -5.44 24.74
C SER A 14 -7.32 -4.47 25.93
N LYS A 15 -6.74 -3.27 25.84
CA LYS A 15 -6.84 -2.20 26.85
C LYS A 15 -7.84 -1.10 26.48
N MET A 16 -8.53 -1.22 25.35
CA MET A 16 -9.56 -0.26 24.98
C MET A 16 -10.74 -0.36 25.95
N ARG A 17 -11.26 0.79 26.36
CA ARG A 17 -12.54 0.86 27.06
C ARG A 17 -13.64 0.26 26.18
N PRO A 18 -14.56 -0.55 26.72
CA PRO A 18 -15.65 -1.12 25.93
C PRO A 18 -16.49 -0.06 25.21
N ALA A 19 -16.98 -0.39 24.00
CA ALA A 19 -17.78 0.54 23.19
C ALA A 19 -19.05 1.03 23.92
N ALA A 20 -19.65 0.17 24.75
CA ALA A 20 -20.83 0.50 25.57
C ALA A 20 -20.54 1.54 26.67
N GLU A 21 -19.27 1.71 27.07
CA GLU A 21 -18.81 2.67 28.07
C GLU A 21 -18.21 3.94 27.42
N GLY A 22 -18.48 4.16 26.13
CA GLY A 22 -17.97 5.30 25.36
C GLY A 22 -16.67 5.03 24.60
N GLY A 23 -16.19 3.79 24.58
CA GLY A 23 -15.09 3.34 23.71
C GLY A 23 -13.73 3.98 23.96
N GLY A 24 -12.77 3.64 23.12
CA GLY A 24 -11.41 4.18 23.14
C GLY A 24 -10.87 4.39 21.73
N ARG A 25 -9.85 5.24 21.63
CA ARG A 25 -9.10 5.47 20.39
C ARG A 25 -7.62 5.23 20.64
N ILE A 26 -6.98 4.51 19.73
CA ILE A 26 -5.54 4.22 19.76
C ILE A 26 -4.88 4.88 18.56
N GLY A 27 -3.72 5.48 18.78
CA GLY A 27 -2.77 5.84 17.73
C GLY A 27 -1.45 5.12 17.98
N ILE A 28 -0.94 4.40 16.98
CA ILE A 28 0.36 3.71 17.06
C ILE A 28 1.14 3.92 15.77
N VAL A 29 2.45 4.12 15.88
CA VAL A 29 3.36 4.20 14.72
C VAL A 29 4.00 2.84 14.49
N LEU A 30 3.83 2.30 13.29
CA LEU A 30 4.41 1.02 12.85
C LEU A 30 5.19 1.22 11.54
N ASN A 31 6.05 0.26 11.19
CA ASN A 31 6.63 0.19 9.86
C ASN A 31 5.60 -0.36 8.85
N GLY A 32 6.03 -0.61 7.60
CA GLY A 32 5.12 -1.15 6.58
C GLY A 32 4.71 -2.62 6.76
N SER A 33 5.48 -3.43 7.49
CA SER A 33 5.26 -4.89 7.56
C SER A 33 3.84 -5.29 8.01
N PRO A 34 3.26 -4.71 9.07
CA PRO A 34 1.90 -5.03 9.52
C PRO A 34 0.80 -4.88 8.48
N LEU A 35 1.01 -4.08 7.43
CA LEU A 35 0.03 -3.84 6.38
C LEU A 35 -0.18 -5.06 5.46
N PHE A 36 0.85 -5.89 5.25
CA PHE A 36 0.83 -6.93 4.20
C PHE A 36 1.51 -8.24 4.58
N THR A 37 2.30 -8.29 5.67
CA THR A 37 3.00 -9.52 6.06
C THR A 37 2.02 -10.63 6.44
N GLY A 38 2.26 -11.84 5.94
CA GLY A 38 1.43 -13.02 6.23
C GLY A 38 0.46 -13.33 5.10
N ASP A 39 0.46 -14.60 4.71
CA ASP A 39 -0.39 -15.14 3.64
C ASP A 39 -1.82 -15.39 4.12
N ALA A 40 -2.75 -15.66 3.20
CA ALA A 40 -4.13 -16.00 3.55
C ALA A 40 -4.19 -17.19 4.53
N GLY A 41 -4.97 -17.05 5.60
CA GLY A 41 -5.02 -18.02 6.71
C GLY A 41 -3.81 -18.03 7.66
N SER A 42 -2.79 -17.18 7.47
CA SER A 42 -1.71 -17.01 8.45
C SER A 42 -2.16 -16.14 9.63
N GLY A 43 -1.47 -16.25 10.77
CA GLY A 43 -1.82 -15.51 11.98
C GLY A 43 -1.81 -13.98 11.79
N GLU A 44 -0.85 -13.44 11.04
CA GLU A 44 -0.77 -12.01 10.75
C GLU A 44 -1.96 -11.54 9.88
N SER A 45 -2.32 -12.32 8.86
CA SER A 45 -3.49 -12.04 8.03
C SER A 45 -4.80 -12.16 8.82
N GLU A 46 -4.91 -13.16 9.70
CA GLU A 46 -6.10 -13.35 10.54
C GLU A 46 -6.25 -12.25 11.60
N ILE A 47 -5.16 -11.70 12.13
CA ILE A 47 -5.22 -10.50 12.98
C ILE A 47 -5.79 -9.32 12.19
N ARG A 48 -5.29 -9.05 10.97
CA ARG A 48 -5.83 -7.97 10.12
C ARG A 48 -7.30 -8.19 9.78
N ARG A 49 -7.66 -9.42 9.37
CA ARG A 49 -9.04 -9.84 9.11
C ARG A 49 -9.93 -9.52 10.31
N TRP A 50 -9.51 -9.94 11.51
CA TRP A 50 -10.28 -9.71 12.73
C TRP A 50 -10.44 -8.21 13.05
N ILE A 51 -9.38 -7.40 12.91
CA ILE A 51 -9.43 -5.95 13.13
C ILE A 51 -10.43 -5.27 12.16
N LEU A 52 -10.42 -5.65 10.89
CA LEU A 52 -11.26 -5.08 9.85
C LEU A 52 -12.72 -5.56 9.94
N GLU A 53 -12.95 -6.84 10.20
CA GLU A 53 -14.28 -7.42 10.39
C GLU A 53 -14.98 -6.86 11.64
N ASN A 54 -14.23 -6.51 12.69
CA ASN A 54 -14.76 -5.84 13.88
C ASN A 54 -14.83 -4.31 13.73
N ASP A 55 -14.59 -3.78 12.53
CA ASP A 55 -14.65 -2.34 12.22
C ASP A 55 -13.77 -1.47 13.14
N LEU A 56 -12.62 -1.99 13.60
CA LEU A 56 -11.75 -1.30 14.55
C LEU A 56 -10.76 -0.35 13.87
N LEU A 57 -10.28 -0.68 12.67
CA LEU A 57 -9.32 0.16 11.95
C LEU A 57 -10.03 1.38 11.38
N ASP A 58 -9.66 2.57 11.85
CA ASP A 58 -10.31 3.82 11.46
C ASP A 58 -9.54 4.56 10.36
N ALA A 59 -8.22 4.66 10.49
CA ALA A 59 -7.37 5.25 9.46
C ALA A 59 -5.94 4.71 9.47
N ILE A 60 -5.27 4.82 8.33
CA ILE A 60 -3.83 4.62 8.18
C ILE A 60 -3.23 5.84 7.49
N ILE A 61 -2.22 6.46 8.14
CA ILE A 61 -1.54 7.66 7.64
C ILE A 61 -0.10 7.30 7.32
N ALA A 62 0.29 7.35 6.05
CA ALA A 62 1.68 7.15 5.64
C ALA A 62 2.51 8.41 5.91
N LEU A 63 3.60 8.27 6.65
CA LEU A 63 4.47 9.37 7.04
C LEU A 63 5.67 9.53 6.09
N PRO A 64 6.31 10.71 6.07
CA PRO A 64 7.56 10.90 5.34
C PRO A 64 8.64 9.91 5.78
N ASN A 65 9.44 9.45 4.82
CA ASN A 65 10.71 8.76 5.11
C ASN A 65 11.66 9.71 5.85
N ASP A 66 12.68 9.15 6.50
CA ASP A 66 13.69 9.91 7.25
C ASP A 66 13.10 10.84 8.34
N LEU A 67 11.90 10.52 8.84
CA LEU A 67 11.25 11.26 9.92
C LEU A 67 11.79 10.86 11.30
N PHE A 68 12.34 9.65 11.45
CA PHE A 68 12.81 9.10 12.72
C PHE A 68 14.34 9.03 12.78
N TYR A 69 14.90 9.21 13.98
CA TYR A 69 16.35 9.18 14.21
C TYR A 69 16.98 7.82 13.90
N ASN A 70 16.30 6.73 14.29
CA ASN A 70 16.84 5.37 14.21
C ASN A 70 16.65 4.71 12.84
N THR A 71 15.78 5.24 11.97
CA THR A 71 15.42 4.56 10.71
C THR A 71 14.96 5.54 9.63
N GLY A 72 15.34 5.28 8.39
CA GLY A 72 14.89 6.00 7.20
C GLY A 72 13.71 5.34 6.48
N ILE A 73 13.16 4.24 7.02
CA ILE A 73 12.10 3.47 6.38
C ILE A 73 10.74 4.20 6.42
N ALA A 74 9.84 3.77 5.54
CA ALA A 74 8.44 4.18 5.56
C ALA A 74 7.76 3.72 6.85
N THR A 75 7.03 4.65 7.46
CA THR A 75 6.29 4.44 8.71
C THR A 75 4.86 4.91 8.56
N TYR A 76 3.97 4.34 9.36
CA TYR A 76 2.54 4.54 9.25
C TYR A 76 1.93 4.74 10.62
N ILE A 77 1.06 5.74 10.76
CA ILE A 77 0.19 5.87 11.93
C ILE A 77 -1.04 5.02 11.69
N TRP A 78 -1.28 4.06 12.56
CA TRP A 78 -2.52 3.30 12.64
C TRP A 78 -3.42 3.97 13.67
N ILE A 79 -4.64 4.31 13.26
CA ILE A 79 -5.67 4.82 14.14
C ILE A 79 -6.76 3.77 14.25
N LEU A 80 -7.05 3.36 15.48
CA LEU A 80 -8.11 2.40 15.79
C LEU A 80 -9.13 3.04 16.70
N ASP A 81 -10.40 2.74 16.45
CA ASP A 81 -11.53 3.28 17.18
C ASP A 81 -12.62 2.21 17.29
N ASN A 82 -13.00 1.85 18.52
CA ASN A 82 -14.07 0.88 18.78
C ASN A 82 -15.43 1.55 19.03
N HIS A 83 -15.50 2.88 18.93
CA HIS A 83 -16.70 3.69 19.02
C HIS A 83 -16.69 4.74 17.89
N LYS A 84 -16.50 4.25 16.66
CA LYS A 84 -16.44 5.08 15.45
C LYS A 84 -17.65 6.00 15.33
N ARG A 85 -17.37 7.22 14.87
CA ARG A 85 -18.40 8.16 14.43
C ARG A 85 -19.30 7.53 13.37
N PRO A 86 -20.60 7.87 13.30
CA PRO A 86 -21.53 7.28 12.34
C PRO A 86 -21.06 7.35 10.88
N ASP A 87 -20.40 8.43 10.48
CA ASP A 87 -19.91 8.63 9.12
C ASP A 87 -18.66 7.81 8.75
N ARG A 88 -18.02 7.17 9.75
CA ARG A 88 -16.80 6.35 9.62
C ARG A 88 -17.05 4.85 9.80
N LYS A 89 -18.24 4.45 10.23
CA LYS A 89 -18.59 3.03 10.41
C LYS A 89 -18.48 2.25 9.11
N GLY A 90 -17.88 1.06 9.17
CA GLY A 90 -17.64 0.18 8.04
C GLY A 90 -16.64 0.73 7.02
N LYS A 91 -15.86 1.75 7.39
CA LYS A 91 -14.91 2.43 6.50
C LYS A 91 -13.53 2.55 7.12
N VAL A 92 -12.53 2.64 6.25
CA VAL A 92 -11.13 2.93 6.57
C VAL A 92 -10.67 4.07 5.69
N GLN A 93 -10.05 5.10 6.30
CA GLN A 93 -9.44 6.20 5.57
C GLN A 93 -7.93 5.96 5.41
N LEU A 94 -7.43 6.00 4.19
CA LEU A 94 -5.99 6.03 3.92
C LEU A 94 -5.57 7.47 3.63
N ILE A 95 -4.49 7.94 4.25
CA ILE A 95 -3.95 9.29 4.08
C ILE A 95 -2.47 9.22 3.74
N ASP A 96 -2.08 9.66 2.56
CA ASP A 96 -0.69 9.70 2.13
C ASP A 96 -0.05 11.05 2.47
N ALA A 97 0.59 11.12 3.63
CA ALA A 97 1.36 12.27 4.08
C ALA A 97 2.88 12.14 3.80
N THR A 98 3.29 11.27 2.88
CA THR A 98 4.73 11.00 2.61
C THR A 98 5.51 12.23 2.13
N ARG A 99 4.82 13.20 1.50
CA ARG A 99 5.40 14.49 1.09
C ARG A 99 5.17 15.62 2.09
N MET A 100 4.52 15.39 3.23
CA MET A 100 4.25 16.41 4.24
C MET A 100 5.45 16.60 5.15
N TYR A 101 6.48 17.28 4.66
CA TYR A 101 7.69 17.54 5.45
C TYR A 101 8.41 18.84 5.10
N SER A 102 9.37 19.20 5.94
CA SER A 102 10.39 20.21 5.69
C SER A 102 11.78 19.62 5.98
N LYS A 103 12.78 20.04 5.21
CA LYS A 103 14.16 19.56 5.38
C LYS A 103 14.80 20.18 6.61
N MET A 104 15.52 19.36 7.38
CA MET A 104 16.31 19.82 8.51
C MET A 104 17.62 20.46 8.03
N LYS A 105 18.07 21.51 8.73
CA LYS A 105 19.39 22.13 8.46
C LYS A 105 20.55 21.17 8.79
N LYS A 106 20.41 20.38 9.85
CA LYS A 106 21.37 19.39 10.29
C LYS A 106 20.64 18.08 10.56
N SER A 107 21.08 17.00 9.91
CA SER A 107 20.51 15.66 10.14
C SER A 107 20.89 15.15 11.54
N LEU A 108 20.02 14.30 12.09
CA LEU A 108 20.25 13.61 13.36
C LEU A 108 20.07 12.12 13.12
N GLY A 109 21.16 11.36 13.04
CA GLY A 109 21.12 9.96 12.60
C GLY A 109 20.48 9.85 11.20
N ASN A 110 19.46 9.02 11.08
CA ASN A 110 18.65 8.89 9.86
C ASN A 110 17.61 10.01 9.69
N LYS A 111 17.36 10.82 10.73
CA LYS A 111 16.37 11.89 10.65
C LYS A 111 16.87 13.04 9.78
N ARG A 112 16.18 13.32 8.68
CA ARG A 112 16.50 14.40 7.73
C ARG A 112 15.37 15.40 7.57
N VAL A 113 14.16 15.04 7.97
CA VAL A 113 12.97 15.85 7.76
C VAL A 113 12.13 15.96 9.04
N PHE A 114 11.24 16.94 9.08
CA PHE A 114 10.26 17.13 10.15
C PHE A 114 8.94 17.62 9.55
N LEU A 115 7.81 17.34 10.23
CA LEU A 115 6.54 17.97 9.90
C LEU A 115 6.46 19.34 10.57
N THR A 116 6.02 20.35 9.84
CA THR A 116 5.69 21.68 10.40
C THR A 116 4.32 21.65 11.06
N ASP A 117 4.05 22.59 11.97
CA ASP A 117 2.75 22.67 12.64
C ASP A 117 1.60 22.82 11.65
N GLY A 118 1.78 23.62 10.58
CA GLY A 118 0.78 23.76 9.52
C GLY A 118 0.53 22.44 8.78
N GLN A 119 1.57 21.68 8.47
CA GLN A 119 1.44 20.36 7.86
C GLN A 119 0.71 19.37 8.79
N ILE A 120 0.98 19.42 10.10
CA ILE A 120 0.28 18.58 11.08
C ILE A 120 -1.21 18.94 11.14
N VAL A 121 -1.53 20.24 11.20
CA VAL A 121 -2.91 20.73 11.19
C VAL A 121 -3.65 20.24 9.95
N GLU A 122 -3.08 20.38 8.76
CA GLU A 122 -3.71 19.96 7.51
C GLU A 122 -3.97 18.44 7.45
N ILE A 123 -3.04 17.61 7.95
CA ILE A 123 -3.23 16.16 8.09
C ILE A 123 -4.37 15.86 9.05
N VAL A 124 -4.41 16.54 10.20
CA VAL A 124 -5.44 16.35 11.23
C VAL A 124 -6.81 16.79 10.73
N GLU A 125 -6.90 17.90 10.00
CA GLU A 125 -8.13 18.37 9.37
C GLU A 125 -8.64 17.37 8.33
N THR A 126 -7.75 16.82 7.50
CA THR A 126 -8.11 15.79 6.52
C THR A 126 -8.64 14.51 7.17
N TYR A 127 -7.99 14.06 8.26
CA TYR A 127 -8.44 12.92 9.05
C TYR A 127 -9.77 13.19 9.78
N SER A 128 -9.84 14.27 10.55
CA SER A 128 -11.01 14.59 11.39
C SER A 128 -12.23 15.00 10.58
N GLY A 129 -12.02 15.61 9.41
CA GLY A 129 -13.06 15.93 8.45
C GLY A 129 -13.57 14.73 7.66
N ASN A 130 -12.92 13.56 7.75
CA ASN A 130 -13.28 12.37 6.97
C ASN A 130 -13.35 12.66 5.46
N LEU A 131 -12.37 13.43 4.96
CA LEU A 131 -12.37 13.93 3.59
C LEU A 131 -11.90 12.86 2.60
N ASP A 132 -12.72 12.53 1.61
CA ASP A 132 -12.36 11.64 0.50
C ASP A 132 -11.90 12.46 -0.71
N GLY A 133 -10.89 11.98 -1.44
CA GLY A 133 -10.35 12.67 -2.61
C GLY A 133 -9.58 13.96 -2.30
N ALA A 134 -9.23 14.21 -1.03
CA ALA A 134 -8.54 15.41 -0.60
C ALA A 134 -7.16 15.56 -1.25
N THR A 135 -6.63 16.79 -1.29
CA THR A 135 -5.29 17.13 -1.74
C THR A 135 -4.61 18.01 -0.68
N PHE A 136 -3.30 17.86 -0.48
CA PHE A 136 -2.56 18.74 0.44
C PHE A 136 -1.98 19.97 -0.28
N GLY A 137 -2.08 21.13 0.37
CA GLY A 137 -1.51 22.40 -0.06
C GLY A 137 -0.08 22.62 0.44
N LEU A 138 0.29 22.03 1.58
CA LEU A 138 1.61 22.21 2.22
C LEU A 138 2.61 21.08 1.93
N GLU A 139 2.39 20.27 0.87
CA GLU A 139 3.37 19.25 0.47
C GLU A 139 4.73 19.87 0.14
N TYR A 140 5.80 19.18 0.53
CA TYR A 140 7.13 19.48 0.05
C TYR A 140 7.19 19.23 -1.46
N LYS A 141 7.60 20.26 -2.20
CA LYS A 141 7.89 20.17 -3.63
C LYS A 141 9.39 20.29 -3.81
N GLU A 142 9.99 19.31 -4.50
CA GLU A 142 11.41 19.40 -4.83
C GLU A 142 11.64 20.63 -5.71
N PRO A 143 12.57 21.53 -5.34
CA PRO A 143 12.94 22.63 -6.22
C PRO A 143 13.53 22.05 -7.49
N VAL A 144 13.05 22.52 -8.65
CA VAL A 144 13.63 22.17 -9.95
C VAL A 144 15.08 22.66 -9.95
N LYS A 145 16.02 21.72 -9.92
CA LYS A 145 17.45 22.05 -10.02
C LYS A 145 17.74 22.52 -11.44
N GLY A 146 17.72 23.83 -11.66
CA GLY A 146 18.51 24.43 -12.73
C GLY A 146 19.98 24.30 -12.37
N ASN A 147 20.75 23.50 -13.11
CA ASN A 147 22.19 23.45 -12.92
C ASN A 147 22.80 24.78 -13.38
N GLY A 148 23.05 25.69 -12.44
CA GLY A 148 23.80 26.94 -12.65
C GLY A 148 23.17 28.16 -11.98
N GLN A 149 24.01 28.97 -11.32
CA GLN A 149 23.64 30.31 -10.87
C GLN A 149 23.26 31.15 -12.10
N GLY A 150 21.96 31.36 -12.29
CA GLY A 150 21.40 32.02 -13.47
C GLY A 150 20.27 31.21 -14.12
N ALA A 151 19.32 30.70 -13.33
CA ALA A 151 18.15 30.03 -13.89
C ALA A 151 17.16 31.07 -14.41
N THR A 152 17.16 31.34 -15.71
CA THR A 152 15.96 31.83 -16.40
C THR A 152 14.86 30.79 -16.22
N ASN A 153 13.72 31.25 -15.71
CA ASN A 153 12.40 30.61 -15.57
C ASN A 153 12.12 29.44 -16.55
N GLY A 154 12.72 28.27 -16.32
CA GLY A 154 12.14 27.03 -16.76
C GLY A 154 10.92 26.83 -15.88
N GLN A 155 9.72 27.06 -16.42
CA GLN A 155 8.48 26.78 -15.70
C GLN A 155 8.55 25.33 -15.26
N ALA A 156 8.69 25.10 -13.95
CA ALA A 156 8.48 23.78 -13.38
C ALA A 156 7.12 23.32 -13.90
N GLU A 157 7.05 22.20 -14.62
CA GLU A 157 5.76 21.60 -14.94
C GLU A 157 5.00 21.49 -13.62
N VAL A 158 3.90 22.22 -13.51
CA VAL A 158 3.10 22.25 -12.29
C VAL A 158 2.54 20.85 -12.13
N GLU A 159 3.13 20.07 -11.21
CA GLU A 159 2.63 18.74 -10.91
C GLU A 159 1.16 18.89 -10.49
N PRO A 160 0.22 18.16 -11.12
CA PRO A 160 -1.19 18.27 -10.79
C PRO A 160 -1.40 17.92 -9.30
N PRO A 161 -2.41 18.52 -8.65
CA PRO A 161 -2.72 18.19 -7.26
C PRO A 161 -2.86 16.68 -7.08
N ARG A 162 -2.15 16.15 -6.09
CA ARG A 162 -2.14 14.72 -5.79
C ARG A 162 -3.29 14.41 -4.84
N VAL A 163 -4.11 13.43 -5.18
CA VAL A 163 -5.08 12.89 -4.23
C VAL A 163 -4.31 12.21 -3.11
N VAL A 164 -4.51 12.67 -1.87
CA VAL A 164 -3.79 12.21 -0.68
C VAL A 164 -4.69 11.48 0.31
N SER A 165 -6.02 11.59 0.19
CA SER A 165 -6.93 10.82 1.03
C SER A 165 -7.92 10.02 0.19
N LYS A 166 -8.11 8.75 0.59
CA LYS A 166 -9.06 7.83 -0.02
C LYS A 166 -9.78 7.04 1.07
N ILE A 167 -11.09 6.89 0.93
CA ILE A 167 -11.92 6.13 1.87
C ILE A 167 -12.41 4.83 1.22
N PHE A 168 -12.23 3.72 1.93
CA PHE A 168 -12.62 2.39 1.46
C PHE A 168 -13.56 1.72 2.45
N PRO A 169 -14.50 0.87 1.99
CA PRO A 169 -15.21 -0.02 2.90
C PRO A 169 -14.22 -1.01 3.54
N THR A 170 -14.48 -1.45 4.78
CA THR A 170 -13.58 -2.38 5.51
C THR A 170 -13.34 -3.70 4.76
N THR A 171 -14.33 -4.15 3.98
CA THR A 171 -14.26 -5.37 3.18
C THR A 171 -13.35 -5.25 1.94
N TYR A 172 -12.94 -4.04 1.55
CA TYR A 172 -12.17 -3.79 0.33
C TYR A 172 -10.77 -4.42 0.34
N PHE A 173 -10.17 -4.56 1.52
CA PHE A 173 -8.81 -5.04 1.71
C PHE A 173 -8.68 -6.56 1.76
N GLY A 174 -9.81 -7.26 1.69
CA GLY A 174 -9.83 -8.70 1.70
C GLY A 174 -9.66 -9.28 0.30
N TYR A 175 -8.94 -10.39 0.24
CA TYR A 175 -8.83 -11.23 -0.95
C TYR A 175 -9.06 -12.70 -0.59
N ARG A 176 -9.34 -13.50 -1.60
CA ARG A 176 -9.48 -14.94 -1.55
C ARG A 176 -8.33 -15.54 -2.32
N LYS A 177 -7.46 -16.23 -1.60
CA LYS A 177 -6.37 -17.01 -2.19
C LYS A 177 -6.91 -18.34 -2.65
N VAL A 178 -6.98 -18.52 -3.96
CA VAL A 178 -7.48 -19.73 -4.60
C VAL A 178 -6.31 -20.54 -5.11
N THR A 179 -6.28 -21.83 -4.80
CA THR A 179 -5.29 -22.75 -5.37
C THR A 179 -5.76 -23.18 -6.76
N VAL A 180 -4.89 -22.97 -7.74
CA VAL A 180 -5.13 -23.31 -9.13
C VAL A 180 -4.25 -24.51 -9.47
N ASP A 181 -4.90 -25.61 -9.83
CA ASP A 181 -4.27 -26.86 -10.19
C ASP A 181 -4.29 -27.06 -11.70
N ARG A 182 -3.31 -27.83 -12.18
CA ARG A 182 -3.20 -28.24 -13.58
C ARG A 182 -3.02 -29.74 -13.67
N PRO A 183 -3.57 -30.39 -14.72
CA PRO A 183 -3.38 -31.83 -14.89
C PRO A 183 -1.90 -32.17 -15.16
N PRO A 184 -1.46 -33.39 -14.81
CA PRO A 184 -0.14 -33.86 -15.18
C PRO A 184 0.03 -33.87 -16.71
N GLN A 185 1.20 -33.43 -17.18
CA GLN A 185 1.51 -33.46 -18.61
C GLN A 185 1.58 -34.91 -19.13
N PRO A 186 1.26 -35.17 -20.41
CA PRO A 186 1.35 -36.50 -20.99
C PRO A 186 2.73 -37.13 -20.77
N GLY A 187 2.77 -38.37 -20.26
CA GLY A 187 4.01 -39.11 -19.99
C GLY A 187 4.69 -38.76 -18.67
N ARG A 188 4.13 -37.83 -17.88
CA ARG A 188 4.65 -37.46 -16.57
C ARG A 188 3.93 -38.22 -15.46
N GLU A 189 4.67 -39.05 -14.72
CA GLU A 189 4.15 -39.72 -13.53
C GLU A 189 4.19 -38.81 -12.31
N VAL A 190 3.04 -38.56 -11.70
CA VAL A 190 2.91 -37.84 -10.42
C VAL A 190 2.70 -38.81 -9.27
N LYS A 191 3.55 -38.71 -8.23
CA LYS A 191 3.47 -39.55 -7.03
C LYS A 191 2.46 -39.02 -6.01
N VAL A 192 1.25 -38.70 -6.47
CA VAL A 192 0.16 -38.16 -5.63
C VAL A 192 -0.98 -39.17 -5.54
N LYS A 193 -1.46 -39.44 -4.31
CA LYS A 193 -2.67 -40.23 -4.10
C LYS A 193 -3.88 -39.31 -4.12
N PHE A 194 -4.73 -39.45 -5.12
CA PHE A 194 -5.96 -38.67 -5.25
C PHE A 194 -7.09 -39.29 -4.43
N LYS A 195 -7.94 -38.45 -3.84
CA LYS A 195 -9.20 -38.89 -3.22
C LYS A 195 -10.17 -39.36 -4.32
N LYS A 196 -11.12 -40.22 -3.97
CA LYS A 196 -12.15 -40.69 -4.91
C LYS A 196 -12.95 -39.50 -5.47
N GLY A 197 -12.89 -39.28 -6.78
CA GLY A 197 -13.56 -38.16 -7.46
C GLY A 197 -12.73 -36.87 -7.56
N GLN A 198 -11.53 -36.83 -6.97
CA GLN A 198 -10.63 -35.69 -7.10
C GLN A 198 -9.98 -35.69 -8.49
N LYS A 199 -9.95 -34.53 -9.15
CA LYS A 199 -9.27 -34.36 -10.44
C LYS A 199 -7.75 -34.57 -10.25
N PRO A 200 -7.09 -35.37 -11.12
CA PRO A 200 -5.64 -35.48 -11.09
C PRO A 200 -4.97 -34.13 -11.31
N TYR A 201 -3.94 -33.83 -10.52
CA TYR A 201 -3.16 -32.60 -10.65
C TYR A 201 -1.67 -32.88 -10.46
N ASP A 202 -0.84 -31.96 -10.94
CA ASP A 202 0.60 -31.95 -10.75
C ASP A 202 1.02 -30.90 -9.71
N PRO A 203 1.57 -31.31 -8.55
CA PRO A 203 2.00 -30.38 -7.51
C PRO A 203 3.06 -29.36 -7.96
N GLU A 204 3.87 -29.68 -8.97
CA GLU A 204 4.88 -28.75 -9.48
C GLU A 204 4.30 -27.71 -10.45
N LEU A 205 3.08 -27.94 -10.97
CA LEU A 205 2.36 -27.00 -11.83
C LEU A 205 1.27 -26.23 -11.08
N ARG A 206 1.16 -26.46 -9.77
CA ARG A 206 0.22 -25.76 -8.89
C ARG A 206 0.63 -24.31 -8.73
N ASP A 207 -0.34 -23.43 -8.83
CA ASP A 207 -0.19 -22.02 -8.54
C ASP A 207 -1.30 -21.52 -7.59
N THR A 208 -1.25 -20.25 -7.23
CA THR A 208 -2.28 -19.59 -6.44
C THR A 208 -2.60 -18.21 -6.98
N GLU A 209 -3.90 -17.90 -7.01
CA GLU A 209 -4.39 -16.59 -7.41
C GLU A 209 -5.02 -15.85 -6.22
N SER A 210 -4.81 -14.54 -6.16
CA SER A 210 -5.40 -13.67 -5.15
C SER A 210 -6.53 -12.85 -5.76
N ILE A 211 -7.76 -13.29 -5.51
CA ILE A 211 -8.98 -12.71 -6.10
C ILE A 211 -9.64 -11.80 -5.07
N ALA A 212 -10.09 -10.60 -5.44
CA ALA A 212 -10.74 -9.70 -4.49
C ALA A 212 -11.99 -10.36 -3.87
N LEU A 213 -12.30 -10.14 -2.59
CA LEU A 213 -13.43 -10.84 -1.93
C LEU A 213 -14.80 -10.61 -2.59
N GLY A 214 -14.99 -9.49 -3.29
CA GLY A 214 -16.23 -9.18 -4.01
C GLY A 214 -16.29 -9.74 -5.44
N GLU A 215 -15.25 -10.41 -5.90
CA GLU A 215 -15.14 -10.90 -7.28
C GLU A 215 -15.44 -12.40 -7.36
N ASP A 216 -16.18 -12.80 -8.38
CA ASP A 216 -16.51 -14.20 -8.63
C ASP A 216 -15.29 -14.97 -9.16
N ILE A 217 -15.01 -16.13 -8.57
CA ILE A 217 -13.83 -16.94 -8.90
C ILE A 217 -13.88 -17.42 -10.35
N ALA A 218 -15.05 -17.85 -10.84
CA ALA A 218 -15.16 -18.37 -12.20
C ALA A 218 -14.97 -17.25 -13.23
N ALA A 219 -15.55 -16.07 -12.98
CA ALA A 219 -15.35 -14.89 -13.81
C ALA A 219 -13.87 -14.45 -13.86
N TYR A 220 -13.18 -14.44 -12.71
CA TYR A 220 -11.75 -14.14 -12.66
C TYR A 220 -10.93 -15.17 -13.44
N MET A 221 -11.17 -16.47 -13.23
CA MET A 221 -10.47 -17.54 -13.94
C MET A 221 -10.65 -17.42 -15.46
N ALA A 222 -11.87 -17.12 -15.93
CA ALA A 222 -12.15 -16.95 -17.35
C ALA A 222 -11.43 -15.74 -17.97
N ARG A 223 -11.23 -14.67 -17.21
CA ARG A 223 -10.60 -13.43 -17.69
C ARG A 223 -9.08 -13.46 -17.61
N GLU A 224 -8.52 -13.92 -16.50
CA GLU A 224 -7.10 -13.75 -16.18
C GLU A 224 -6.29 -15.05 -16.32
N VAL A 225 -6.89 -16.23 -16.06
CA VAL A 225 -6.12 -17.49 -15.97
C VAL A 225 -6.27 -18.34 -17.24
N LEU A 226 -7.50 -18.70 -17.60
CA LEU A 226 -7.80 -19.62 -18.69
C LEU A 226 -7.31 -19.16 -20.08
N PRO A 227 -7.24 -17.85 -20.42
CA PRO A 227 -6.63 -17.42 -21.69
C PRO A 227 -5.15 -17.74 -21.81
N HIS A 228 -4.44 -17.87 -20.69
CA HIS A 228 -3.01 -18.18 -20.64
C HIS A 228 -2.74 -19.64 -20.29
N VAL A 229 -3.63 -20.25 -19.50
CA VAL A 229 -3.51 -21.63 -18.99
C VAL A 229 -4.86 -22.36 -19.13
N PRO A 230 -5.22 -22.85 -20.33
CA PRO A 230 -6.57 -23.36 -20.60
C PRO A 230 -6.95 -24.66 -19.87
N ASP A 231 -5.95 -25.41 -19.40
CA ASP A 231 -6.12 -26.69 -18.69
C ASP A 231 -6.21 -26.53 -17.17
N ALA A 232 -6.09 -25.30 -16.65
CA ALA A 232 -6.16 -25.01 -15.23
C ALA A 232 -7.58 -25.17 -14.65
N PHE A 233 -7.66 -25.59 -13.40
CA PHE A 233 -8.90 -25.63 -12.64
C PHE A 233 -8.67 -25.27 -11.17
N VAL A 234 -9.71 -24.75 -10.53
CA VAL A 234 -9.67 -24.40 -9.12
C VAL A 234 -9.71 -25.65 -8.25
N ASN A 235 -8.86 -25.69 -7.22
CA ASN A 235 -8.90 -26.71 -6.19
C ASN A 235 -10.01 -26.40 -5.17
N GLU A 236 -11.13 -27.12 -5.27
CA GLU A 236 -12.30 -26.93 -4.40
C GLU A 236 -12.17 -27.61 -3.03
N ASP A 237 -11.13 -28.42 -2.80
CA ASP A 237 -10.88 -29.08 -1.50
C ASP A 237 -10.33 -28.11 -0.45
N ILE A 238 -9.67 -27.04 -0.88
CA ILE A 238 -9.12 -26.03 0.01
C ILE A 238 -10.21 -25.00 0.28
N LYS A 239 -10.61 -24.89 1.55
CA LYS A 239 -11.70 -24.01 1.99
C LYS A 239 -11.31 -23.16 3.20
N ASP A 240 -11.90 -21.99 3.29
CA ASP A 240 -11.75 -21.10 4.45
C ASP A 240 -12.47 -21.69 5.65
N GLU A 241 -11.86 -21.59 6.82
CA GLU A 241 -12.41 -22.21 8.03
C GLU A 241 -13.61 -21.46 8.60
N LYS A 242 -13.72 -20.16 8.31
CA LYS A 242 -14.80 -19.32 8.86
C LYS A 242 -16.08 -19.37 8.03
N ASP A 243 -15.97 -19.41 6.70
CA ASP A 243 -17.15 -19.39 5.82
C ASP A 243 -17.36 -20.66 4.97
N GLY A 244 -16.40 -21.59 4.96
CA GLY A 244 -16.49 -22.85 4.22
C GLY A 244 -16.46 -22.71 2.70
N GLN A 245 -16.15 -21.52 2.17
CA GLN A 245 -16.02 -21.28 0.73
C GLN A 245 -14.64 -21.69 0.22
N VAL A 246 -14.54 -21.93 -1.09
CA VAL A 246 -13.28 -22.33 -1.75
C VAL A 246 -12.20 -21.26 -1.63
N GLY A 247 -10.96 -21.67 -1.40
CA GLY A 247 -9.82 -20.80 -1.14
C GLY A 247 -9.70 -20.39 0.33
N LYS A 248 -8.62 -19.69 0.68
CA LYS A 248 -8.42 -19.10 2.01
C LYS A 248 -8.61 -17.60 1.95
N VAL A 249 -9.25 -17.00 2.95
CA VAL A 249 -9.38 -15.53 3.00
C VAL A 249 -8.11 -14.92 3.59
N GLY A 250 -7.61 -13.91 2.90
CA GLY A 250 -6.51 -13.08 3.35
C GLY A 250 -6.94 -11.62 3.42
N TYR A 251 -6.22 -10.83 4.21
CA TYR A 251 -6.37 -9.38 4.23
C TYR A 251 -5.00 -8.73 4.08
N GLU A 252 -4.90 -7.74 3.21
CA GLU A 252 -3.70 -6.94 3.00
C GLU A 252 -4.05 -5.50 2.62
N ILE A 253 -3.23 -4.55 3.03
CA ILE A 253 -3.38 -3.13 2.72
C ILE A 253 -2.15 -2.71 1.93
N ASN A 254 -2.19 -2.86 0.60
CA ASN A 254 -1.12 -2.39 -0.26
C ASN A 254 -1.21 -0.87 -0.45
N PHE A 255 -0.77 -0.13 0.57
CA PHE A 255 -0.94 1.33 0.65
C PHE A 255 -0.48 2.05 -0.64
N ASN A 256 0.71 1.71 -1.14
CA ASN A 256 1.32 2.34 -2.30
C ASN A 256 0.48 2.15 -3.58
N ARG A 257 -0.18 0.99 -3.75
CA ARG A 257 -1.04 0.72 -4.91
C ARG A 257 -2.17 1.74 -5.02
N TYR A 258 -2.67 2.28 -3.90
CA TYR A 258 -3.81 3.19 -3.91
C TYR A 258 -3.45 4.63 -4.27
N PHE A 259 -2.20 5.05 -4.07
CA PHE A 259 -1.75 6.42 -4.35
C PHE A 259 -0.77 6.50 -5.53
N TYR A 260 -0.44 5.36 -6.14
CA TYR A 260 0.40 5.32 -7.32
C TYR A 260 -0.29 6.03 -8.51
N VAL A 261 0.38 7.05 -9.02
CA VAL A 261 0.01 7.72 -10.27
C VAL A 261 1.06 7.37 -11.30
N TYR A 262 0.66 6.64 -12.35
CA TYR A 262 1.56 6.32 -13.45
C TYR A 262 2.01 7.61 -14.14
N LYS A 263 3.33 7.84 -14.15
CA LYS A 263 3.94 8.90 -14.94
C LYS A 263 4.59 8.27 -16.17
N PRO A 264 4.08 8.53 -17.38
CA PRO A 264 4.74 8.04 -18.58
C PRO A 264 6.17 8.61 -18.65
N PRO A 265 7.15 7.84 -19.13
CA PRO A 265 8.48 8.36 -19.35
C PRO A 265 8.43 9.53 -20.35
N ARG A 266 9.27 10.54 -20.12
CA ARG A 266 9.43 11.67 -21.05
C ARG A 266 9.94 11.16 -22.40
N LYS A 267 9.50 11.79 -23.48
CA LYS A 267 9.90 11.41 -24.84
C LYS A 267 11.42 11.57 -25.04
N PRO A 268 12.11 10.63 -25.72
CA PRO A 268 13.56 10.70 -25.93
C PRO A 268 14.04 11.98 -26.59
N GLU A 269 13.23 12.56 -27.49
CA GLU A 269 13.58 13.77 -28.25
C GLU A 269 13.71 14.99 -27.32
N VAL A 270 12.81 15.12 -26.35
CA VAL A 270 12.82 16.18 -25.33
C VAL A 270 14.07 16.06 -24.46
N ILE A 271 14.43 14.83 -24.07
CA ILE A 271 15.65 14.56 -23.29
C ILE A 271 16.90 14.93 -24.11
N ALA A 272 16.94 14.58 -25.39
CA ALA A 272 18.06 14.89 -26.27
C ALA A 272 18.23 16.40 -26.47
N GLU A 273 17.14 17.16 -26.62
CA GLU A 273 17.17 18.62 -26.69
C GLU A 273 17.66 19.26 -25.38
N GLU A 274 17.19 18.77 -24.23
CA GLU A 274 17.68 19.22 -22.91
C GLU A 274 19.18 18.96 -22.75
N ILE A 275 19.67 17.77 -23.15
CA ILE A 275 21.09 17.42 -23.12
C ILE A 275 21.90 18.37 -24.00
N ARG A 276 21.50 18.58 -25.27
CA ARG A 276 22.19 19.52 -26.16
C ARG A 276 22.20 20.95 -25.62
N ALA A 277 21.08 21.40 -25.05
CA ALA A 277 20.99 22.72 -24.41
C ALA A 277 21.89 22.81 -23.16
N MET A 278 22.08 21.71 -22.44
CA MET A 278 23.02 21.63 -21.32
C MET A 278 24.48 21.64 -21.79
N GLU A 279 24.81 20.91 -22.86
CA GLU A 279 26.13 20.92 -23.49
C GLU A 279 26.52 22.31 -23.99
N ALA A 280 25.58 23.03 -24.63
CA ALA A 280 25.79 24.40 -25.09
C ALA A 280 26.11 25.36 -23.91
N ARG A 281 25.31 25.29 -22.83
CA ARG A 281 25.55 26.07 -21.60
C ARG A 281 26.89 25.73 -20.94
N PHE A 282 27.28 24.46 -20.94
CA PHE A 282 28.56 24.03 -20.38
C PHE A 282 29.75 24.60 -21.17
N LEU A 283 29.69 24.56 -22.51
CA LEU A 283 30.71 25.15 -23.37
C LEU A 283 30.83 26.66 -23.19
N GLU A 284 29.71 27.36 -22.98
CA GLU A 284 29.69 28.80 -22.70
C GLU A 284 30.32 29.14 -21.34
N LEU A 285 30.01 28.37 -20.29
CA LEU A 285 30.64 28.49 -18.98
C LEU A 285 32.16 28.23 -19.02
N MET A 286 32.60 27.23 -19.78
CA MET A 286 34.03 26.93 -19.94
C MET A 286 34.79 28.06 -20.64
N LYS A 287 34.19 28.74 -21.61
CA LYS A 287 34.82 29.90 -22.26
C LYS A 287 35.08 31.05 -21.29
N GLY A 288 34.22 31.24 -20.29
CA GLY A 288 34.38 32.27 -19.26
C GLY A 288 35.44 31.97 -18.19
N VAL A 289 35.91 30.71 -18.08
CA VAL A 289 36.95 30.29 -17.11
C VAL A 289 38.35 30.30 -17.73
N VAL A 290 38.44 30.30 -19.07
CA VAL A 290 39.72 30.25 -19.82
C VAL A 290 40.17 31.65 -20.32
N ALA A 291 39.39 32.70 -20.04
CA ALA A 291 39.75 34.10 -20.29
C ALA A 291 40.21 34.78 -18.99
#